data_AF-A0A4Y8DAA4-F1
#
_entry.id   AF-A0A4Y8DAA4-F1
#
_cell.length_a   1.000
_cell.length_b   1.000
_cell.length_c   1.000
_cell.angle_alpha   90.00
_cell.angle_beta   90.00
_cell.angle_gamma   90.00
#
_symmetry.space_group_name_H-M   'P 1'
#
loop_
_entity.id
_entity.type
_entity.pdbx_description
1 polymer ?
#
loop_
_entity_poly.entity_id
_entity_poly.type
_entity_poly.pdbx_seq_one_letter_code
_entity_poly.pdbx_strand_id
1 'polypeptide(L)'
;MASSASRIVHQEYIARIRYSNVLPPPPNPPKLLDIPNTGLASGQYTTPGFATRLARDQPLNIEADAELGMPLDLVGMPGIFDGDESSIQAPLHPPQLHPHDRALLRPLATLGKPKFSDTGVSFLRRTEYISSGFTSKARMEGTTSAKGLVDTRKPKPVQNLPADRESPAYIKAQVEKDFETAAANLKDRTRVRHPTKRNVQLVDAVPLIPDLDAFPDAGGYVLLKFLTNPVPPSSTYDARVESSVLRPADPTEAELEMKEAARQAYELDPHNNPPPDEKIQYEMFMPDTVTDAKNIKRKFDVLDPEHDDRDLYSQFDEETGKGAFRLKRLRGYETVQTSGGTDDKYDEYVVVAMHDGTDGLHQKAAHYYPVVQRSSIRPQRTKNIQKMRHNISGEEEEVLDMVDLSIVDPGAETKQVMEGFKTWPYGENHEDDAERDAAEVEDALSETDAEGEDDDLNSPVRPSLGGKTIASRVQSDEEDDDENESLHSED
;
A
#
# COMPACT_ATOMS: atom_id res chain seq x y z
N MET A 1 -98.76 38.43 46.75
CA MET A 1 -99.26 37.72 47.94
C MET A 1 -98.58 36.36 47.97
N ALA A 2 -97.90 36.06 49.07
CA ALA A 2 -96.94 34.97 49.24
C ALA A 2 -97.56 33.56 49.16
N SER A 3 -96.76 32.55 48.80
CA SER A 3 -97.11 31.14 49.04
C SER A 3 -95.91 30.37 49.63
N SER A 4 -96.25 29.52 50.58
CA SER A 4 -95.42 28.72 51.47
C SER A 4 -94.49 27.73 50.74
N ALA A 5 -93.19 27.77 51.02
CA ALA A 5 -92.22 26.78 50.54
C ALA A 5 -92.29 25.47 51.35
N SER A 6 -92.52 24.34 50.66
CA SER A 6 -92.75 23.00 51.21
C SER A 6 -91.48 22.30 51.74
N ARG A 7 -91.60 21.48 52.79
CA ARG A 7 -90.56 20.52 53.24
C ARG A 7 -90.26 19.48 52.15
N ILE A 8 -88.98 19.22 51.89
CA ILE A 8 -88.46 18.33 50.85
C ILE A 8 -88.16 16.94 51.46
N VAL A 9 -88.55 15.84 50.80
CA VAL A 9 -88.12 14.47 51.14
C VAL A 9 -87.15 13.99 50.07
N HIS A 10 -85.89 13.70 50.42
CA HIS A 10 -84.92 13.09 49.50
C HIS A 10 -85.01 11.56 49.58
N GLN A 11 -85.37 10.95 48.45
CA GLN A 11 -85.32 9.51 48.22
C GLN A 11 -83.91 9.15 47.74
N GLU A 12 -83.13 8.44 48.56
CA GLU A 12 -81.81 7.92 48.15
C GLU A 12 -81.95 6.54 47.49
N TYR A 13 -81.03 6.21 46.58
CA TYR A 13 -81.08 4.97 45.80
C TYR A 13 -80.82 3.75 46.69
N ILE A 14 -81.87 2.98 46.98
CA ILE A 14 -81.77 1.76 47.78
C ILE A 14 -81.26 0.62 46.90
N ALA A 15 -79.96 0.38 46.93
CA ALA A 15 -79.34 -0.79 46.31
C ALA A 15 -79.07 -1.88 47.37
N ARG A 16 -79.56 -3.09 47.11
CA ARG A 16 -79.33 -4.24 48.00
C ARG A 16 -77.92 -4.78 47.77
N ILE A 17 -76.98 -4.41 48.63
CA ILE A 17 -75.61 -4.94 48.58
C ILE A 17 -75.62 -6.37 49.10
N ARG A 18 -75.30 -7.35 48.24
CA ARG A 18 -75.05 -8.75 48.63
C ARG A 18 -73.70 -9.19 48.08
N TYR A 19 -72.92 -9.87 48.91
CA TYR A 19 -71.70 -10.55 48.46
C TYR A 19 -72.05 -11.96 48.01
N SER A 20 -71.67 -12.35 46.79
CA SER A 20 -71.82 -13.72 46.31
C SER A 20 -70.45 -14.38 46.19
N ASN A 21 -70.31 -15.58 46.74
CA ASN A 21 -69.14 -16.44 46.52
C ASN A 21 -69.56 -17.64 45.67
N VAL A 22 -69.80 -17.40 44.37
CA VAL A 22 -70.15 -18.48 43.46
C VAL A 22 -68.89 -19.27 43.16
N LEU A 23 -68.86 -20.54 43.56
CA LEU A 23 -67.73 -21.41 43.32
C LEU A 23 -67.63 -21.74 41.83
N PRO A 24 -66.42 -21.86 41.27
CA PRO A 24 -66.25 -22.29 39.89
C PRO A 24 -66.76 -23.73 39.72
N PRO A 25 -67.25 -24.09 38.53
CA PRO A 25 -67.62 -25.47 38.24
C PRO A 25 -66.39 -26.39 38.35
N PRO A 26 -66.58 -27.70 38.66
CA PRO A 26 -65.49 -28.63 38.87
C PRO A 26 -64.61 -28.75 37.61
N PRO A 27 -63.27 -28.71 37.76
CA PRO A 27 -62.34 -28.52 36.65
C PRO A 27 -62.07 -29.77 35.79
N ASN A 28 -62.60 -30.94 36.16
CA ASN A 28 -62.47 -32.23 35.47
C ASN A 28 -61.14 -32.42 34.70
N PRO A 29 -59.99 -32.41 35.41
CA PRO A 29 -58.70 -32.55 34.75
C PRO A 29 -58.60 -33.93 34.09
N PRO A 30 -57.78 -34.05 33.02
CA PRO A 30 -57.59 -35.31 32.34
C PRO A 30 -57.02 -36.36 33.29
N LYS A 31 -57.53 -37.59 33.24
CA LYS A 31 -57.04 -38.69 34.07
C LYS A 31 -55.74 -39.21 33.47
N LEU A 32 -54.69 -39.29 34.30
CA LEU A 32 -53.46 -39.95 33.91
C LEU A 32 -53.68 -41.46 33.90
N LEU A 33 -53.24 -42.10 32.81
CA LEU A 33 -53.24 -43.55 32.69
C LEU A 33 -51.94 -44.10 33.26
N ASP A 34 -52.00 -45.30 33.82
CA ASP A 34 -50.80 -45.97 34.28
C ASP A 34 -50.00 -46.50 33.09
N ILE A 35 -48.73 -46.14 33.02
CA ILE A 35 -47.87 -46.48 31.90
C ILE A 35 -47.21 -47.83 32.22
N PRO A 36 -47.41 -48.87 31.41
CA PRO A 36 -46.83 -50.18 31.68
C PRO A 36 -45.30 -50.09 31.70
N ASN A 37 -44.69 -50.47 32.83
CA ASN A 37 -43.24 -50.49 33.02
C ASN A 37 -42.77 -51.91 33.36
N THR A 38 -41.57 -52.26 32.91
CA THR A 38 -40.89 -53.50 33.26
C THR A 38 -40.36 -53.42 34.69
N GLY A 39 -41.20 -53.75 35.66
CA GLY A 39 -40.80 -53.86 37.06
C GLY A 39 -39.85 -55.04 37.31
N LEU A 40 -39.45 -55.25 38.56
CA LEU A 40 -38.56 -56.35 38.96
C LEU A 40 -39.12 -57.74 38.60
N ALA A 41 -40.45 -57.88 38.57
CA ALA A 41 -41.13 -59.12 38.14
C ALA A 41 -41.00 -59.41 36.64
N SER A 42 -40.63 -58.42 35.81
CA SER A 42 -40.44 -58.58 34.37
C SER A 42 -39.18 -59.38 34.00
N GLY A 43 -38.37 -59.79 34.97
CA GLY A 43 -37.20 -60.64 34.77
C GLY A 43 -35.95 -59.90 34.24
N GLN A 44 -36.11 -58.77 33.55
CA GLN A 44 -34.99 -58.03 32.93
C GLN A 44 -33.87 -57.70 33.93
N TYR A 45 -34.22 -57.20 35.11
CA TYR A 45 -33.26 -56.83 36.16
C TYR A 45 -32.79 -58.00 37.03
N THR A 46 -33.49 -59.12 37.02
CA THR A 46 -33.16 -60.31 37.82
C THR A 46 -32.47 -61.39 37.00
N THR A 47 -32.36 -61.21 35.68
CA THR A 47 -31.59 -62.11 34.82
C THR A 47 -30.09 -62.02 35.12
N PRO A 48 -29.35 -63.13 35.10
CA PRO A 48 -27.89 -63.11 35.27
C PRO A 48 -27.19 -62.28 34.18
N GLY A 49 -27.82 -62.14 33.00
CA GLY A 49 -27.37 -61.27 31.93
C GLY A 49 -27.19 -59.81 32.35
N PHE A 50 -28.06 -59.28 33.22
CA PHE A 50 -27.96 -57.90 33.70
C PHE A 50 -26.66 -57.65 34.50
N ALA A 51 -26.19 -58.66 35.25
CA ALA A 51 -24.97 -58.59 36.06
C ALA A 51 -23.68 -58.95 35.30
N THR A 52 -23.75 -59.36 34.02
CA THR A 52 -22.55 -59.79 33.27
C THR A 52 -21.51 -58.68 33.11
N ARG A 53 -21.94 -57.42 32.96
CA ARG A 53 -21.01 -56.28 32.91
C ARG A 53 -20.24 -56.12 34.22
N LEU A 54 -20.92 -56.28 35.35
CA LEU A 54 -20.30 -56.24 36.68
C LEU A 54 -19.33 -57.42 36.87
N ALA A 55 -19.71 -58.62 36.44
CA ALA A 55 -18.87 -59.81 36.54
C ALA A 55 -17.58 -59.68 35.71
N ARG A 56 -17.64 -59.04 34.54
CA ARG A 56 -16.47 -58.84 33.66
C ARG A 56 -15.52 -57.73 34.15
N ASP A 57 -16.02 -56.82 35.00
CA ASP A 57 -15.22 -55.74 35.58
C ASP A 57 -14.48 -56.18 36.85
N GLN A 58 -14.83 -57.36 37.40
CA GLN A 58 -14.07 -57.95 38.50
C GLN A 58 -12.65 -58.27 38.03
N PRO A 59 -11.60 -57.82 38.75
CA PRO A 59 -10.22 -58.17 38.44
C PRO A 59 -10.05 -59.70 38.35
N LEU A 60 -9.45 -60.17 37.26
CA LEU A 60 -9.17 -61.58 37.10
C LEU A 60 -8.12 -62.01 38.12
N ASN A 61 -8.36 -63.15 38.77
CA ASN A 61 -7.34 -63.77 39.60
C ASN A 61 -6.21 -64.25 38.69
N ILE A 62 -4.99 -63.81 38.98
CA ILE A 62 -3.77 -64.24 38.30
C ILE A 62 -3.02 -65.33 39.06
N GLU A 63 -3.51 -65.72 40.25
CA GLU A 63 -3.00 -66.85 41.02
C GLU A 63 -3.43 -68.16 40.34
N ALA A 64 -2.53 -68.75 39.57
CA ALA A 64 -2.80 -69.98 38.83
C ALA A 64 -2.85 -71.23 39.73
N ASP A 65 -1.87 -71.36 40.63
CA ASP A 65 -1.73 -72.43 41.61
C ASP A 65 -1.05 -71.89 42.89
N ALA A 66 -0.75 -72.76 43.85
CA ALA A 66 -0.09 -72.37 45.09
C ALA A 66 1.35 -71.84 44.90
N GLU A 67 1.98 -72.08 43.75
CA GLU A 67 3.35 -71.67 43.42
C GLU A 67 3.40 -70.65 42.26
N LEU A 68 2.27 -69.99 41.98
CA LEU A 68 2.09 -68.98 40.94
C LEU A 68 2.57 -69.44 39.54
N GLY A 69 2.36 -70.72 39.22
CA GLY A 69 2.75 -71.34 37.94
C GLY A 69 4.25 -71.60 37.79
N MET A 70 5.03 -71.50 38.87
CA MET A 70 6.46 -71.83 38.91
C MET A 70 6.71 -73.01 39.86
N PRO A 71 6.50 -74.26 39.41
CA PRO A 71 6.57 -75.42 40.27
C PRO A 71 8.00 -75.65 40.81
N LEU A 72 8.17 -75.68 42.13
CA LEU A 72 9.44 -75.90 42.80
C LEU A 72 9.62 -77.39 43.15
N ASP A 73 9.99 -78.18 42.15
CA ASP A 73 10.28 -79.60 42.31
C ASP A 73 11.79 -79.89 42.20
N LEU A 74 12.34 -80.61 43.18
CA LEU A 74 13.74 -81.05 43.21
C LEU A 74 13.93 -82.40 42.52
N VAL A 75 12.85 -83.13 42.24
CA VAL A 75 12.90 -84.44 41.60
C VAL A 75 13.41 -84.31 40.16
N GLY A 76 14.52 -84.98 39.86
CA GLY A 76 15.17 -84.96 38.54
C GLY A 76 16.34 -83.97 38.41
N MET A 77 16.59 -83.15 39.44
CA MET A 77 17.79 -82.29 39.49
C MET A 77 19.02 -83.14 39.85
N PRO A 78 20.12 -83.09 39.07
CA PRO A 78 21.31 -83.88 39.34
C PRO A 78 21.94 -83.54 40.70
N GLY A 79 22.28 -84.56 41.51
CA GLY A 79 23.10 -84.41 42.72
C GLY A 79 22.40 -83.87 43.98
N ILE A 80 21.18 -83.36 43.87
CA ILE A 80 20.49 -82.66 44.98
C ILE A 80 20.22 -83.56 46.20
N PHE A 81 19.86 -84.83 45.99
CA PHE A 81 19.61 -85.79 47.07
C PHE A 81 20.90 -86.38 47.66
N ASP A 82 22.05 -86.17 46.99
CA ASP A 82 23.38 -86.60 47.42
C ASP A 82 24.15 -85.48 48.16
N GLY A 83 23.53 -84.31 48.34
CA GLY A 83 24.10 -83.15 49.03
C GLY A 83 24.83 -82.16 48.11
N ASP A 84 24.78 -82.33 46.79
CA ASP A 84 25.31 -81.37 45.82
C ASP A 84 24.18 -80.47 45.30
N GLU A 85 24.17 -79.20 45.74
CA GLU A 85 23.17 -78.20 45.34
C GLU A 85 23.58 -77.39 44.11
N SER A 86 24.68 -77.73 43.43
CA SER A 86 25.23 -76.94 42.32
C SER A 86 24.24 -76.72 41.18
N SER A 87 23.28 -77.62 40.96
CA SER A 87 22.27 -77.53 39.91
C SER A 87 21.26 -76.38 40.09
N ILE A 88 21.04 -75.91 41.32
CA ILE A 88 20.09 -74.84 41.65
C ILE A 88 20.78 -73.53 42.07
N GLN A 89 22.11 -73.55 42.21
CA GLN A 89 22.90 -72.39 42.60
C GLN A 89 23.14 -71.46 41.40
N ALA A 90 23.05 -70.16 41.66
CA ALA A 90 23.43 -69.17 40.67
C ALA A 90 24.95 -69.27 40.38
N PRO A 91 25.38 -69.10 39.12
CA PRO A 91 26.79 -69.12 38.78
C PRO A 91 27.55 -67.99 39.48
N LEU A 92 28.81 -68.24 39.85
CA LEU A 92 29.65 -67.26 40.55
C LEU A 92 29.86 -65.97 39.73
N HIS A 93 29.83 -66.07 38.41
CA HIS A 93 29.88 -64.93 37.51
C HIS A 93 28.53 -64.73 36.81
N PRO A 94 27.85 -63.58 37.00
CA PRO A 94 26.56 -63.34 36.37
C PRO A 94 26.73 -63.27 34.83
N PRO A 95 25.88 -63.97 34.05
CA PRO A 95 25.96 -63.95 32.60
C PRO A 95 25.56 -62.59 32.01
N GLN A 96 25.91 -62.37 30.74
CA GLN A 96 25.45 -61.18 30.01
C GLN A 96 23.92 -61.21 29.85
N LEU A 97 23.27 -60.08 30.14
CA LEU A 97 21.82 -59.97 30.11
C LEU A 97 21.27 -60.01 28.69
N HIS A 98 20.28 -60.87 28.43
CA HIS A 98 19.61 -60.91 27.14
C HIS A 98 18.77 -59.63 26.91
N PRO A 99 18.70 -59.08 25.68
CA PRO A 99 17.92 -57.87 25.41
C PRO A 99 16.43 -57.95 25.81
N HIS A 100 15.80 -59.12 25.70
CA HIS A 100 14.41 -59.33 26.13
C HIS A 100 14.22 -59.25 27.66
N ASP A 101 15.24 -59.62 28.43
CA ASP A 101 15.17 -59.63 29.91
C ASP A 101 15.45 -58.25 30.51
N ARG A 102 16.08 -57.36 29.73
CA ARG A 102 16.39 -55.99 30.16
C ARG A 102 15.16 -55.21 30.60
N ALA A 103 14.01 -55.44 29.97
CA ALA A 103 12.77 -54.77 30.34
C ALA A 103 12.15 -55.30 31.64
N LEU A 104 12.38 -56.57 31.97
CA LEU A 104 11.86 -57.28 33.15
C LEU A 104 12.64 -56.91 34.41
N LEU A 105 13.96 -56.65 34.29
CA LEU A 105 14.83 -56.25 35.40
C LEU A 105 14.77 -54.75 35.77
N ARG A 106 13.82 -54.00 35.20
CA ARG A 106 13.66 -52.58 35.49
C ARG A 106 13.16 -52.37 36.93
N PRO A 107 13.83 -51.54 37.76
CA PRO A 107 13.35 -51.25 39.10
C PRO A 107 11.95 -50.62 39.06
N LEU A 108 11.10 -50.88 40.07
CA LEU A 108 9.73 -50.38 40.12
C LEU A 108 9.64 -48.85 39.96
N ALA A 109 10.63 -48.11 40.47
CA ALA A 109 10.72 -46.64 40.34
C ALA A 109 10.85 -46.17 38.87
N THR A 110 11.35 -47.02 37.98
CA THR A 110 11.49 -46.71 36.54
C THR A 110 10.24 -47.06 35.73
N LEU A 111 9.31 -47.82 36.32
CA LEU A 111 7.95 -48.03 35.82
C LEU A 111 7.08 -46.78 36.12
N GLY A 112 7.61 -45.61 35.81
CA GLY A 112 6.91 -44.34 35.95
C GLY A 112 5.88 -44.14 34.84
N LYS A 113 4.87 -43.30 35.12
CA LYS A 113 3.98 -42.79 34.08
C LYS A 113 4.83 -42.05 33.03
N PRO A 114 4.57 -42.21 31.73
CA PRO A 114 5.27 -41.44 30.72
C PRO A 114 5.11 -39.96 31.07
N LYS A 115 6.24 -39.25 31.22
CA LYS A 115 6.20 -37.78 31.28
C LYS A 115 5.55 -37.35 29.98
N PHE A 116 4.36 -36.75 30.04
CA PHE A 116 3.78 -36.10 28.88
C PHE A 116 4.79 -35.04 28.45
N SER A 117 5.52 -35.32 27.38
CA SER A 117 6.31 -34.31 26.68
C SER A 117 5.33 -33.20 26.32
N ASP A 118 5.65 -31.98 26.73
CA ASP A 118 4.89 -30.74 26.58
C ASP A 118 4.14 -30.71 25.23
N THR A 119 2.92 -31.26 25.21
CA THR A 119 2.07 -31.23 24.04
C THR A 119 1.68 -29.77 23.89
N GLY A 120 2.25 -29.07 22.90
CA GLY A 120 2.00 -27.65 22.68
C GLY A 120 0.51 -27.42 22.48
N VAL A 121 -0.18 -27.04 23.54
CA VAL A 121 -1.61 -26.73 23.49
C VAL A 121 -1.74 -25.27 23.07
N SER A 122 -2.47 -25.00 21.99
CA SER A 122 -2.53 -23.67 21.35
C SER A 122 -3.09 -22.56 22.25
N PHE A 123 -3.86 -22.91 23.28
CA PHE A 123 -4.38 -21.95 24.26
C PHE A 123 -3.42 -21.68 25.43
N LEU A 124 -2.43 -22.54 25.66
CA LEU A 124 -1.52 -22.41 26.79
C LEU A 124 -0.26 -21.66 26.36
N ARG A 125 -0.25 -20.34 26.56
CA ARG A 125 0.94 -19.52 26.34
C ARG A 125 1.97 -19.74 27.45
N ARG A 126 3.25 -19.69 27.08
CA ARG A 126 4.35 -19.66 28.06
C ARG A 126 4.30 -18.35 28.85
N THR A 127 4.61 -18.42 30.13
CA THR A 127 4.71 -17.24 30.99
C THR A 127 5.89 -16.37 30.56
N GLU A 128 5.66 -15.09 30.29
CA GLU A 128 6.74 -14.12 30.07
C GLU A 128 7.29 -13.65 31.43
N TYR A 129 8.62 -13.63 31.55
CA TYR A 129 9.29 -13.06 32.72
C TYR A 129 9.60 -11.58 32.44
N ILE A 130 9.38 -10.72 33.43
CA ILE A 130 9.71 -9.29 33.37
C ILE A 130 11.25 -9.18 33.25
N SER A 131 11.75 -9.06 32.02
CA SER A 131 13.14 -8.76 31.74
C SER A 131 13.29 -7.26 31.48
N SER A 132 14.28 -6.63 32.11
CA SER A 132 14.54 -5.19 32.09
C SER A 132 14.91 -4.60 30.71
N GLY A 133 14.81 -5.39 29.63
CA GLY A 133 15.18 -4.99 28.27
C GLY A 133 14.01 -4.67 27.33
N PHE A 134 12.75 -4.96 27.71
CA PHE A 134 11.64 -4.94 26.75
C PHE A 134 11.11 -3.54 26.39
N THR A 135 11.56 -2.47 27.04
CA THR A 135 11.00 -1.11 26.85
C THR A 135 12.04 -0.02 26.54
N SER A 136 13.22 -0.36 26.04
CA SER A 136 14.23 0.66 25.70
C SER A 136 13.89 1.56 24.49
N LYS A 137 12.76 1.35 23.81
CA LYS A 137 12.31 2.18 22.67
C LYS A 137 10.95 2.86 22.83
N ALA A 138 10.27 2.68 23.95
CA ALA A 138 9.04 3.41 24.26
C ALA A 138 9.26 4.23 25.55
N ARG A 139 10.08 5.27 25.46
CA ARG A 139 10.02 6.35 26.46
C ARG A 139 8.75 7.13 26.18
N MET A 140 7.69 6.81 26.92
CA MET A 140 6.64 7.78 27.19
C MET A 140 7.28 8.91 27.98
N GLU A 141 7.33 10.09 27.37
CA GLU A 141 7.74 11.33 28.01
C GLU A 141 6.61 11.79 28.94
N GLY A 142 6.56 11.18 30.13
CA GLY A 142 5.72 11.61 31.23
C GLY A 142 6.44 12.70 32.01
N THR A 143 5.93 13.92 31.92
CA THR A 143 6.29 15.04 32.78
C THR A 143 5.88 14.72 34.22
N THR A 144 6.82 14.23 35.04
CA THR A 144 6.87 14.48 36.50
C THR A 144 8.08 13.77 37.14
N SER A 145 9.02 14.59 37.60
CA SER A 145 9.77 14.46 38.84
C SER A 145 10.56 13.16 39.14
N ALA A 146 11.87 13.28 38.94
CA ALA A 146 12.96 12.92 39.87
C ALA A 146 12.88 11.60 40.66
N LYS A 147 13.82 10.67 40.39
CA LYS A 147 14.96 10.37 41.29
C LYS A 147 15.87 9.27 40.70
N GLY A 148 17.13 9.64 40.48
CA GLY A 148 18.35 8.85 40.68
C GLY A 148 18.40 7.38 40.26
N LEU A 149 19.09 7.13 39.14
CA LEU A 149 20.05 6.04 39.08
C LEU A 149 21.24 6.46 38.23
N VAL A 150 22.42 6.44 38.84
CA VAL A 150 23.71 6.77 38.23
C VAL A 150 23.96 5.81 37.07
N ASP A 151 23.89 6.32 35.84
CA ASP A 151 24.27 5.59 34.63
C ASP A 151 25.80 5.46 34.64
N THR A 152 26.31 4.31 35.11
CA THR A 152 27.75 3.97 35.11
C THR A 152 28.19 3.42 33.75
N ARG A 153 27.61 3.91 32.65
CA ARG A 153 28.17 3.70 31.32
C ARG A 153 29.25 4.74 31.10
N LYS A 154 30.50 4.27 31.13
CA LYS A 154 31.64 5.04 30.62
C LYS A 154 31.26 5.58 29.24
N PRO A 155 31.20 6.91 29.03
CA PRO A 155 31.01 7.43 27.69
C PRO A 155 32.16 6.88 26.85
N LYS A 156 31.83 6.27 25.71
CA LYS A 156 32.85 6.07 24.66
C LYS A 156 33.52 7.42 24.45
N PRO A 157 34.86 7.48 24.29
CA PRO A 157 35.52 8.74 24.01
C PRO A 157 34.80 9.36 22.82
N VAL A 158 34.22 10.53 23.05
CA VAL A 158 33.79 11.42 21.97
C VAL A 158 35.07 11.62 21.18
N GLN A 159 35.17 10.96 20.02
CA GLN A 159 36.21 11.31 19.06
C GLN A 159 36.09 12.82 18.90
N ASN A 160 37.18 13.54 19.16
CA ASN A 160 37.25 14.98 18.99
C ASN A 160 36.53 15.33 17.69
N LEU A 161 35.36 15.99 17.80
CA LEU A 161 34.58 16.35 16.64
C LEU A 161 35.47 17.26 15.79
N PRO A 162 35.82 16.88 14.55
CA PRO A 162 36.49 17.81 13.66
C PRO A 162 35.55 18.97 13.35
N ALA A 163 36.17 20.07 12.95
CA ALA A 163 35.57 21.36 12.62
C ALA A 163 34.23 21.29 11.88
N ASP A 164 33.36 22.22 12.25
CA ASP A 164 32.20 22.71 11.49
C ASP A 164 31.47 21.67 10.63
N ARG A 165 30.57 20.91 11.25
CA ARG A 165 29.76 19.86 10.60
C ARG A 165 28.82 20.41 9.52
N GLU A 166 28.60 21.72 9.51
CA GLU A 166 27.79 22.44 8.52
C GLU A 166 28.66 23.06 7.42
N SER A 167 29.99 22.98 7.52
CA SER A 167 30.87 23.46 6.45
C SER A 167 30.67 22.64 5.17
N PRO A 168 30.56 23.29 3.99
CA PRO A 168 30.39 22.59 2.71
C PRO A 168 31.46 21.53 2.42
N ALA A 169 32.71 21.80 2.83
CA ALA A 169 33.82 20.88 2.66
C ALA A 169 33.66 19.58 3.49
N TYR A 170 33.14 19.68 4.72
CA TYR A 170 32.86 18.52 5.56
C TYR A 170 31.70 17.70 4.98
N ILE A 171 30.63 18.36 4.55
CA ILE A 171 29.46 17.70 3.93
C ILE A 171 29.91 16.94 2.68
N LYS A 172 30.68 17.57 1.79
CA LYS A 172 31.22 16.93 0.59
C LYS A 172 32.07 15.69 0.92
N ALA A 173 33.01 15.81 1.85
CA ALA A 173 33.86 14.69 2.25
C ALA A 173 33.06 13.52 2.89
N GLN A 174 31.99 13.84 3.63
CA GLN A 174 31.11 12.83 4.21
C GLN A 174 30.27 12.13 3.14
N VAL A 175 29.76 12.87 2.14
CA VAL A 175 29.05 12.31 0.99
C VAL A 175 29.96 11.36 0.19
N GLU A 176 31.18 11.79 -0.15
CA GLU A 176 32.17 10.95 -0.85
C GLU A 176 32.44 9.64 -0.08
N LYS A 177 32.66 9.75 1.24
CA LYS A 177 32.86 8.60 2.11
C LYS A 177 31.67 7.65 2.17
N ASP A 178 30.44 8.17 2.08
CA ASP A 178 29.23 7.35 2.10
C ASP A 178 29.11 6.53 0.80
N PHE A 179 29.44 7.12 -0.36
CA PHE A 179 29.54 6.39 -1.63
C PHE A 179 30.64 5.31 -1.60
N GLU A 180 31.82 5.62 -1.07
CA GLU A 180 32.90 4.63 -0.90
C GLU A 180 32.47 3.46 0.00
N THR A 181 31.78 3.78 1.11
CA THR A 181 31.28 2.77 2.05
C THR A 181 30.20 1.90 1.41
N ALA A 182 29.26 2.50 0.68
CA ALA A 182 28.22 1.78 -0.04
C ALA A 182 28.82 0.85 -1.11
N ALA A 183 29.77 1.33 -1.91
CA ALA A 183 30.46 0.51 -2.92
C ALA A 183 31.22 -0.66 -2.30
N ALA A 184 31.89 -0.44 -1.15
CA ALA A 184 32.63 -1.49 -0.47
C ALA A 184 31.70 -2.54 0.20
N ASN A 185 30.53 -2.12 0.66
CA ASN A 185 29.49 -3.02 1.19
C ASN A 185 28.77 -3.81 0.08
N LEU A 186 28.62 -3.22 -1.11
CA LEU A 186 28.07 -3.92 -2.27
C LEU A 186 29.01 -5.02 -2.77
N LYS A 187 30.32 -4.73 -2.79
CA LYS A 187 31.38 -5.71 -3.13
C LYS A 187 31.46 -6.84 -2.11
N ASP A 188 31.42 -6.52 -0.81
CA ASP A 188 31.44 -7.50 0.27
C ASP A 188 30.21 -7.37 1.18
N ARG A 189 29.17 -8.10 0.80
CA ARG A 189 27.87 -8.16 1.49
C ARG A 189 28.00 -8.70 2.93
N THR A 190 29.06 -9.43 3.25
CA THR A 190 29.25 -10.03 4.58
C THR A 190 29.63 -9.00 5.65
N ARG A 191 30.10 -7.80 5.23
CA ARG A 191 30.41 -6.69 6.13
C ARG A 191 29.15 -6.03 6.69
N VAL A 192 28.05 -6.12 5.95
CA VAL A 192 26.78 -5.53 6.36
C VAL A 192 26.19 -6.33 7.53
N ARG A 193 25.94 -5.63 8.64
CA ARG A 193 25.35 -6.17 9.85
C ARG A 193 24.12 -5.35 10.19
N HIS A 194 23.03 -6.02 10.57
CA HIS A 194 21.83 -5.30 10.99
C HIS A 194 22.14 -4.49 12.28
N PRO A 195 21.76 -3.20 12.35
CA PRO A 195 22.17 -2.28 13.42
C PRO A 195 21.71 -2.72 14.81
N THR A 196 20.51 -3.29 14.94
CA THR A 196 19.98 -3.82 16.21
C THR A 196 20.12 -5.34 16.38
N LYS A 197 19.92 -6.14 15.33
CA LYS A 197 19.88 -7.62 15.39
C LYS A 197 21.15 -8.24 14.77
N ARG A 198 22.20 -8.43 15.57
CA ARG A 198 23.51 -8.91 15.08
C ARG A 198 23.51 -10.27 14.38
N ASN A 199 22.50 -11.11 14.63
CA ASN A 199 22.42 -12.49 14.10
C ASN A 199 21.71 -12.58 12.74
N VAL A 200 21.30 -11.44 12.16
CA VAL A 200 20.67 -11.40 10.83
C VAL A 200 21.75 -11.18 9.77
N GLN A 201 21.60 -11.86 8.64
CA GLN A 201 22.48 -11.75 7.49
C GLN A 201 21.79 -11.01 6.36
N LEU A 202 22.57 -10.27 5.56
CA LEU A 202 22.09 -9.59 4.37
C LEU A 202 21.77 -10.64 3.29
N VAL A 203 20.51 -10.67 2.84
CA VAL A 203 20.06 -11.59 1.78
C VAL A 203 20.34 -11.00 0.40
N ASP A 204 19.97 -9.75 0.20
CA ASP A 204 20.10 -9.08 -1.08
C ASP A 204 20.35 -7.59 -0.92
N ALA A 205 21.03 -7.00 -1.90
CA ALA A 205 21.34 -5.57 -1.96
C ALA A 205 21.18 -5.10 -3.40
N VAL A 206 20.35 -4.06 -3.56
CA VAL A 206 20.09 -3.39 -4.83
C VAL A 206 20.64 -1.97 -4.72
N PRO A 207 21.60 -1.57 -5.57
CA PRO A 207 22.09 -0.19 -5.58
C PRO A 207 21.00 0.76 -6.10
N LEU A 208 20.84 1.92 -5.47
CA LEU A 208 19.93 2.97 -5.90
C LEU A 208 20.72 4.01 -6.70
N ILE A 209 20.36 4.22 -7.97
CA ILE A 209 21.12 5.03 -8.93
C ILE A 209 20.14 5.93 -9.72
N PRO A 210 20.45 7.21 -9.99
CA PRO A 210 19.63 8.02 -10.88
C PRO A 210 19.68 7.46 -12.30
N ASP A 211 18.55 7.50 -13.01
CA ASP A 211 18.52 7.24 -14.44
C ASP A 211 18.60 8.56 -15.21
N LEU A 212 19.83 8.91 -15.61
CA LEU A 212 20.11 10.19 -16.25
C LEU A 212 19.73 10.23 -17.74
N ASP A 213 19.42 9.09 -18.35
CA ASP A 213 19.09 8.99 -19.77
C ASP A 213 17.56 9.01 -20.01
N ALA A 214 16.77 8.96 -18.94
CA ALA A 214 15.32 8.85 -18.99
C ALA A 214 14.58 10.12 -18.55
N PHE A 215 15.24 11.29 -18.63
CA PHE A 215 14.59 12.57 -18.41
C PHE A 215 13.68 12.92 -19.60
N PRO A 216 12.40 13.22 -19.36
CA PRO A 216 11.57 13.84 -20.40
C PRO A 216 11.99 15.30 -20.63
N ASP A 217 11.47 15.90 -21.68
CA ASP A 217 11.64 17.31 -22.03
C ASP A 217 11.23 18.29 -20.92
N ALA A 218 10.26 17.92 -20.08
CA ALA A 218 9.85 18.67 -18.90
C ALA A 218 10.77 18.48 -17.68
N GLY A 219 11.84 17.67 -17.79
CA GLY A 219 12.80 17.44 -16.72
C GLY A 219 12.34 16.50 -15.59
N GLY A 220 11.18 15.85 -15.72
CA GLY A 220 10.72 14.77 -14.85
C GLY A 220 9.26 14.36 -15.12
N TYR A 221 8.77 13.38 -14.37
CA TYR A 221 7.47 12.74 -14.61
C TYR A 221 6.32 13.45 -13.88
N VAL A 222 5.10 13.23 -14.35
CA VAL A 222 3.87 13.72 -13.70
C VAL A 222 3.11 12.54 -13.10
N LEU A 223 2.76 12.65 -11.81
CA LEU A 223 1.99 11.64 -11.10
C LEU A 223 0.51 12.03 -11.03
N LEU A 224 -0.33 11.32 -11.79
CA LEU A 224 -1.77 11.54 -11.80
C LEU A 224 -2.50 10.48 -10.95
N LYS A 225 -3.27 10.94 -9.96
CA LYS A 225 -4.11 10.09 -9.12
C LYS A 225 -5.58 10.25 -9.48
N PHE A 226 -6.19 9.19 -9.99
CA PHE A 226 -7.64 9.13 -10.18
C PHE A 226 -8.37 8.99 -8.83
N LEU A 227 -9.26 9.92 -8.50
CA LEU A 227 -10.12 9.80 -7.31
C LEU A 227 -11.24 8.77 -7.47
N THR A 228 -11.60 8.44 -8.71
CA THR A 228 -12.58 7.41 -9.05
C THR A 228 -12.05 6.57 -10.19
N ASN A 229 -12.33 5.26 -10.19
CA ASN A 229 -11.87 4.36 -11.25
C ASN A 229 -12.27 4.88 -12.65
N PRO A 230 -11.32 5.09 -13.59
CA PRO A 230 -11.62 5.56 -14.94
C PRO A 230 -12.44 4.55 -15.76
N VAL A 231 -12.24 3.26 -15.53
CA VAL A 231 -12.90 2.16 -16.26
C VAL A 231 -14.01 1.52 -15.43
N PRO A 232 -14.96 0.80 -16.07
CA PRO A 232 -15.98 0.04 -15.35
C PRO A 232 -15.36 -0.93 -14.33
N PRO A 233 -16.04 -1.20 -13.20
CA PRO A 233 -15.52 -2.11 -12.20
C PRO A 233 -15.37 -3.52 -12.79
N SER A 234 -14.16 -4.08 -12.68
CA SER A 234 -13.82 -5.43 -13.11
C SER A 234 -13.01 -6.13 -12.01
N SER A 235 -12.97 -7.46 -12.07
CA SER A 235 -12.11 -8.29 -11.21
C SER A 235 -10.65 -8.30 -11.67
N THR A 236 -10.40 -7.94 -12.93
CA THR A 236 -9.07 -7.89 -13.55
C THR A 236 -8.69 -6.46 -13.86
N TYR A 237 -7.40 -6.13 -13.70
CA TYR A 237 -6.86 -4.84 -14.09
C TYR A 237 -6.93 -4.67 -15.62
N ASP A 238 -7.42 -3.53 -16.09
CA ASP A 238 -7.52 -3.22 -17.52
C ASP A 238 -6.21 -2.59 -18.01
N ALA A 239 -5.40 -3.38 -18.72
CA ALA A 239 -4.09 -2.97 -19.21
C ALA A 239 -4.12 -1.78 -20.19
N ARG A 240 -5.29 -1.44 -20.76
CA ARG A 240 -5.46 -0.29 -21.67
C ARG A 240 -5.27 1.04 -20.96
N VAL A 241 -5.49 1.09 -19.64
CA VAL A 241 -5.30 2.30 -18.83
C VAL A 241 -3.83 2.74 -18.82
N GLU A 242 -2.88 1.79 -18.87
CA GLU A 242 -1.44 2.08 -18.87
C GLU A 242 -0.96 2.71 -20.20
N SER A 243 -1.72 2.56 -21.27
CA SER A 243 -1.42 3.10 -22.62
C SER A 243 -2.40 4.21 -23.01
N SER A 244 -3.04 4.82 -22.01
CA SER A 244 -3.96 5.94 -22.21
C SER A 244 -3.23 7.27 -22.24
N VAL A 245 -3.77 8.22 -22.99
CA VAL A 245 -3.23 9.58 -23.11
C VAL A 245 -4.15 10.53 -22.35
N LEU A 246 -3.59 11.37 -21.48
CA LEU A 246 -4.28 12.52 -20.92
C LEU A 246 -3.78 13.79 -21.60
N ARG A 247 -4.67 14.48 -22.29
CA ARG A 247 -4.40 15.76 -22.93
C ARG A 247 -4.99 16.88 -22.06
N PRO A 248 -4.24 17.92 -21.68
CA PRO A 248 -4.83 19.14 -21.12
C PRO A 248 -5.81 19.74 -22.13
N ALA A 249 -7.04 20.03 -21.70
CA ALA A 249 -8.03 20.68 -22.55
C ALA A 249 -7.68 22.17 -22.69
N ASP A 250 -7.72 22.67 -23.92
CA ASP A 250 -7.49 24.07 -24.22
C ASP A 250 -8.67 24.90 -23.67
N PRO A 251 -8.41 25.94 -22.84
CA PRO A 251 -9.48 26.79 -22.34
C PRO A 251 -10.08 27.60 -23.48
N THR A 252 -11.41 27.75 -23.49
CA THR A 252 -12.10 28.63 -24.45
C THR A 252 -11.77 30.10 -24.17
N GLU A 253 -11.90 30.96 -25.18
CA GLU A 253 -11.61 32.41 -25.05
C GLU A 253 -12.42 33.04 -23.91
N ALA A 254 -13.72 32.71 -23.82
CA ALA A 254 -14.58 33.16 -22.73
C ALA A 254 -14.10 32.67 -21.34
N GLU A 255 -13.55 31.46 -21.23
CA GLU A 255 -12.99 30.96 -19.96
C GLU A 255 -11.69 31.68 -19.58
N LEU A 256 -10.86 32.03 -20.57
CA LEU A 256 -9.65 32.82 -20.36
C LEU A 256 -9.98 34.23 -19.86
N GLU A 257 -10.91 34.93 -20.51
CA GLU A 257 -11.36 36.26 -20.07
C GLU A 257 -11.90 36.25 -18.63
N MET A 258 -12.70 35.24 -18.28
CA MET A 258 -13.21 35.09 -16.91
C MET A 258 -12.09 34.84 -15.90
N LYS A 259 -11.09 34.02 -16.26
CA LYS A 259 -9.92 33.76 -15.40
C LYS A 259 -9.06 35.00 -15.23
N GLU A 260 -8.84 35.77 -16.29
CA GLU A 260 -8.09 37.02 -16.23
C GLU A 260 -8.81 38.08 -15.39
N ALA A 261 -10.12 38.23 -15.57
CA ALA A 261 -10.94 39.13 -14.75
C ALA A 261 -10.91 38.73 -13.27
N ALA A 262 -10.99 37.43 -12.97
CA ALA A 262 -10.89 36.92 -11.60
C ALA A 262 -9.49 37.15 -11.00
N ARG A 263 -8.41 36.97 -11.78
CA ARG A 263 -7.04 37.26 -11.35
C ARG A 263 -6.86 38.75 -11.05
N GLN A 264 -7.30 39.63 -11.95
CA GLN A 264 -7.23 41.08 -11.75
C GLN A 264 -8.05 41.51 -10.52
N ALA A 265 -9.25 40.94 -10.33
CA ALA A 265 -10.06 41.22 -9.15
C ALA A 265 -9.37 40.76 -7.86
N TYR A 266 -8.71 39.61 -7.86
CA TYR A 266 -7.93 39.11 -6.73
C TYR A 266 -6.70 39.99 -6.44
N GLU A 267 -5.96 40.44 -7.47
CA GLU A 267 -4.82 41.34 -7.32
C GLU A 267 -5.22 42.70 -6.73
N LEU A 268 -6.39 43.23 -7.12
CA LEU A 268 -6.91 44.50 -6.61
C LEU A 268 -7.42 44.39 -5.16
N ASP A 269 -8.07 43.29 -4.81
CA ASP A 269 -8.59 43.06 -3.44
C ASP A 269 -8.51 41.57 -3.04
N PRO A 270 -7.35 41.13 -2.52
CA PRO A 270 -7.16 39.74 -2.11
C PRO A 270 -8.02 39.32 -0.91
N HIS A 271 -8.61 40.27 -0.18
CA HIS A 271 -9.38 39.95 1.02
C HIS A 271 -10.85 39.64 0.69
N ASN A 272 -11.42 40.32 -0.29
CA ASN A 272 -12.82 40.15 -0.67
C ASN A 272 -13.03 39.22 -1.87
N ASN A 273 -12.00 39.06 -2.72
CA ASN A 273 -12.07 38.18 -3.88
C ASN A 273 -11.34 36.86 -3.60
N PRO A 274 -11.88 35.71 -4.03
CA PRO A 274 -11.19 34.44 -3.90
C PRO A 274 -9.99 34.36 -4.87
N PRO A 275 -8.96 33.55 -4.56
CA PRO A 275 -7.85 33.31 -5.47
C PRO A 275 -8.35 32.69 -6.79
N PRO A 276 -7.67 32.97 -7.92
CA PRO A 276 -8.05 32.45 -9.23
C PRO A 276 -8.03 30.91 -9.26
N ASP A 277 -8.93 30.32 -10.03
CA ASP A 277 -9.06 28.86 -10.13
C ASP A 277 -8.03 28.26 -11.11
N GLU A 278 -6.94 27.72 -10.58
CA GLU A 278 -5.84 27.10 -11.34
C GLU A 278 -6.12 25.65 -11.77
N LYS A 279 -7.38 25.21 -11.73
CA LYS A 279 -7.73 23.85 -12.14
C LYS A 279 -7.48 23.64 -13.64
N ILE A 280 -6.61 22.69 -13.93
CA ILE A 280 -6.40 22.15 -15.27
C ILE A 280 -7.49 21.11 -15.56
N GLN A 281 -8.07 21.22 -16.75
CA GLN A 281 -9.00 20.25 -17.29
C GLN A 281 -8.24 19.29 -18.20
N TYR A 282 -8.57 18.01 -18.14
CA TYR A 282 -7.95 16.99 -18.97
C TYR A 282 -9.00 16.21 -19.75
N GLU A 283 -8.65 15.79 -20.95
CA GLU A 283 -9.39 14.80 -21.72
C GLU A 283 -8.58 13.51 -21.77
N MET A 284 -9.20 12.40 -21.36
CA MET A 284 -8.56 11.09 -21.38
C MET A 284 -8.98 10.29 -22.61
N PHE A 285 -8.00 9.82 -23.36
CA PHE A 285 -8.16 8.95 -24.53
C PHE A 285 -7.53 7.58 -24.22
N MET A 286 -8.18 6.50 -24.63
CA MET A 286 -7.77 5.13 -24.33
C MET A 286 -7.80 4.26 -25.59
N PRO A 287 -6.88 3.30 -25.77
CA PRO A 287 -6.97 2.33 -26.86
C PRO A 287 -8.26 1.51 -26.78
N ASP A 288 -8.87 1.22 -27.92
CA ASP A 288 -10.08 0.39 -27.95
C ASP A 288 -9.76 -1.06 -27.60
N THR A 289 -8.64 -1.60 -28.13
CA THR A 289 -8.25 -2.99 -27.96
C THR A 289 -7.07 -3.18 -27.00
N VAL A 290 -7.01 -4.36 -26.38
CA VAL A 290 -5.87 -4.75 -25.51
C VAL A 290 -4.61 -5.01 -26.34
N THR A 291 -4.76 -5.38 -27.61
CA THR A 291 -3.65 -5.57 -28.56
C THR A 291 -2.98 -4.24 -28.87
N ASP A 292 -3.76 -3.19 -29.15
CA ASP A 292 -3.19 -1.86 -29.41
C ASP A 292 -2.47 -1.33 -28.17
N ALA A 293 -3.03 -1.51 -26.97
CA ALA A 293 -2.35 -1.14 -25.73
C ALA A 293 -1.00 -1.87 -25.55
N LYS A 294 -0.92 -3.16 -25.92
CA LYS A 294 0.34 -3.90 -25.90
C LYS A 294 1.32 -3.39 -26.96
N ASN A 295 0.86 -3.15 -28.17
CA ASN A 295 1.70 -2.67 -29.27
C ASN A 295 2.24 -1.26 -28.99
N ILE A 296 1.45 -0.39 -28.37
CA ILE A 296 1.92 0.93 -27.89
C ILE A 296 3.10 0.75 -26.93
N LYS A 297 3.02 -0.19 -25.97
CA LYS A 297 4.15 -0.45 -25.05
C LYS A 297 5.37 -1.01 -25.77
N ARG A 298 5.18 -1.94 -26.71
CA ARG A 298 6.28 -2.45 -27.55
C ARG A 298 6.96 -1.33 -28.34
N LYS A 299 6.18 -0.38 -28.84
CA LYS A 299 6.67 0.85 -29.50
C LYS A 299 7.36 1.86 -28.58
N PHE A 300 7.28 1.73 -27.26
CA PHE A 300 8.07 2.52 -26.30
C PHE A 300 9.22 1.70 -25.70
N ASP A 301 9.25 0.39 -25.94
CA ASP A 301 10.25 -0.50 -25.38
C ASP A 301 11.48 -0.53 -26.29
N VAL A 302 12.48 0.28 -25.94
CA VAL A 302 13.76 0.38 -26.66
C VAL A 302 14.51 -0.98 -26.67
N LEU A 303 14.14 -1.92 -25.80
CA LEU A 303 14.75 -3.25 -25.74
C LEU A 303 14.09 -4.26 -26.68
N ASP A 304 12.89 -3.97 -27.20
CA ASP A 304 12.21 -4.83 -28.15
C ASP A 304 12.88 -4.68 -29.54
N PRO A 305 13.49 -5.73 -30.13
CA PRO A 305 14.13 -5.62 -31.44
C PRO A 305 13.13 -5.32 -32.57
N GLU A 306 11.84 -5.56 -32.35
CA GLU A 306 10.76 -5.29 -33.29
C GLU A 306 10.01 -3.98 -32.97
N HIS A 307 10.51 -3.18 -32.02
CA HIS A 307 9.96 -1.88 -31.64
C HIS A 307 9.68 -0.97 -32.85
N ASP A 308 10.57 -0.93 -33.84
CA ASP A 308 10.46 -0.07 -35.02
C ASP A 308 9.53 -0.62 -36.11
N ASP A 309 8.99 -1.83 -35.95
CA ASP A 309 8.14 -2.44 -36.95
C ASP A 309 6.88 -1.59 -37.19
N ARG A 310 6.59 -1.30 -38.46
CA ARG A 310 5.42 -0.51 -38.85
C ARG A 310 4.15 -1.27 -38.54
N ASP A 311 4.16 -2.59 -38.65
CA ASP A 311 2.99 -3.47 -38.48
C ASP A 311 2.43 -3.48 -37.04
N LEU A 312 3.14 -2.86 -36.09
CA LEU A 312 2.62 -2.63 -34.74
C LEU A 312 1.46 -1.62 -34.72
N TYR A 313 1.39 -0.68 -35.66
CA TYR A 313 0.30 0.30 -35.74
C TYR A 313 -1.00 -0.32 -36.25
N SER A 314 -2.13 0.14 -35.71
CA SER A 314 -3.45 -0.37 -36.11
C SER A 314 -4.03 0.35 -37.33
N GLN A 315 -3.61 1.59 -37.61
CA GLN A 315 -4.02 2.36 -38.78
C GLN A 315 -2.81 2.98 -39.48
N PHE A 316 -2.95 3.20 -40.78
CA PHE A 316 -2.00 3.92 -41.60
C PHE A 316 -2.73 4.99 -42.38
N ASP A 317 -2.16 6.18 -42.41
CA ASP A 317 -2.59 7.22 -43.32
C ASP A 317 -2.08 6.89 -44.73
N GLU A 318 -3.00 6.77 -45.69
CA GLU A 318 -2.69 6.41 -47.08
C GLU A 318 -1.88 7.50 -47.79
N GLU A 319 -2.00 8.76 -47.36
CA GLU A 319 -1.36 9.90 -48.00
C GLU A 319 0.05 10.16 -47.45
N THR A 320 0.20 10.11 -46.12
CA THR A 320 1.50 10.37 -45.47
C THR A 320 2.30 9.09 -45.17
N GLY A 321 1.67 7.91 -45.27
CA GLY A 321 2.27 6.62 -44.94
C GLY A 321 2.56 6.41 -43.44
N LYS A 322 2.14 7.35 -42.59
CA LYS A 322 2.40 7.32 -41.14
C LYS A 322 1.45 6.36 -40.45
N GLY A 323 2.00 5.52 -39.58
CA GLY A 323 1.22 4.62 -38.73
C GLY A 323 0.74 5.33 -37.46
N ALA A 324 -0.47 5.01 -37.02
CA ALA A 324 -1.04 5.55 -35.79
C ALA A 324 -1.87 4.51 -35.04
N PHE A 325 -1.99 4.72 -33.73
CA PHE A 325 -2.93 4.03 -32.86
C PHE A 325 -4.17 4.90 -32.65
N ARG A 326 -5.34 4.37 -32.99
CA ARG A 326 -6.59 5.08 -32.76
C ARG A 326 -7.02 4.98 -31.29
N LEU A 327 -7.07 6.11 -30.61
CA LEU A 327 -7.51 6.23 -29.23
C LEU A 327 -8.90 6.85 -29.17
N LYS A 328 -9.78 6.26 -28.38
CA LYS A 328 -11.14 6.75 -28.20
C LYS A 328 -11.24 7.59 -26.92
N ARG A 329 -11.96 8.71 -26.99
CA ARG A 329 -12.26 9.53 -25.82
C ARG A 329 -13.05 8.73 -24.79
N LEU A 330 -12.54 8.71 -23.56
CA LEU A 330 -13.19 8.04 -22.44
C LEU A 330 -14.06 9.02 -21.66
N ARG A 331 -13.48 10.12 -21.17
CA ARG A 331 -14.17 11.22 -20.46
C ARG A 331 -13.21 12.37 -20.11
N GLY A 332 -13.79 13.52 -19.74
CA GLY A 332 -13.08 14.66 -19.17
C GLY A 332 -12.87 14.55 -17.65
N TYR A 333 -11.71 15.03 -17.19
CA TYR A 333 -11.28 15.15 -15.81
C TYR A 333 -10.97 16.62 -15.46
N GLU A 334 -11.11 16.96 -14.18
CA GLU A 334 -10.62 18.22 -13.63
C GLU A 334 -9.69 17.93 -12.46
N THR A 335 -8.66 18.77 -12.32
CA THR A 335 -7.76 18.73 -11.18
C THR A 335 -8.49 19.17 -9.90
N VAL A 336 -8.22 18.48 -8.79
CA VAL A 336 -8.72 18.83 -7.45
C VAL A 336 -7.63 19.47 -6.61
N GLN A 337 -6.43 18.90 -6.69
CA GLN A 337 -5.26 19.35 -5.97
C GLN A 337 -4.04 19.05 -6.83
N THR A 338 -3.13 20.02 -6.90
CA THR A 338 -1.80 19.89 -7.49
C THR A 338 -0.76 20.22 -6.43
N SER A 339 0.34 19.48 -6.40
CA SER A 339 1.56 19.82 -5.65
C SER A 339 2.79 19.49 -6.49
N GLY A 340 3.94 20.05 -6.09
CA GLY A 340 5.21 19.91 -6.79
C GLY A 340 5.54 21.13 -7.65
N GLY A 341 6.77 21.11 -8.15
CA GLY A 341 7.33 22.09 -9.06
C GLY A 341 8.62 21.54 -9.65
N THR A 342 9.15 22.20 -10.68
CA THR A 342 10.41 21.79 -11.33
C THR A 342 11.59 21.87 -10.35
N ASP A 343 11.57 22.86 -9.46
CA ASP A 343 12.65 23.11 -8.49
C ASP A 343 12.65 22.05 -7.36
N ASP A 344 11.48 21.53 -6.97
CA ASP A 344 11.31 20.60 -5.85
C ASP A 344 11.08 19.13 -6.29
N LYS A 345 11.45 18.78 -7.53
CA LYS A 345 11.04 17.51 -8.17
C LYS A 345 11.61 16.21 -7.58
N TYR A 346 12.48 16.30 -6.58
CA TYR A 346 12.99 15.14 -5.83
C TYR A 346 12.52 15.09 -4.36
N ASP A 347 11.80 16.12 -3.90
CA ASP A 347 11.57 16.34 -2.48
C ASP A 347 10.40 15.52 -1.94
N GLU A 348 9.29 15.46 -2.68
CA GLU A 348 8.05 14.81 -2.21
C GLU A 348 7.90 13.38 -2.74
N TYR A 349 8.10 13.17 -4.05
CA TYR A 349 7.91 11.87 -4.70
C TYR A 349 9.02 11.58 -5.70
N VAL A 350 9.41 10.31 -5.74
CA VAL A 350 10.34 9.77 -6.73
C VAL A 350 9.78 8.43 -7.18
N VAL A 351 9.79 8.18 -8.49
CA VAL A 351 9.41 6.88 -9.05
C VAL A 351 10.64 5.98 -9.00
N VAL A 352 10.49 4.73 -8.57
CA VAL A 352 11.59 3.75 -8.52
C VAL A 352 11.24 2.55 -9.40
N ALA A 353 12.07 2.27 -10.41
CA ALA A 353 12.04 1.05 -11.19
C ALA A 353 13.15 0.12 -10.73
N MET A 354 12.84 -1.15 -10.50
CA MET A 354 13.83 -2.15 -10.09
C MET A 354 14.14 -3.08 -11.26
N HIS A 355 15.42 -3.24 -11.54
CA HIS A 355 15.93 -4.19 -12.53
C HIS A 355 16.70 -5.29 -11.81
N ASP A 356 16.32 -6.54 -12.06
CA ASP A 356 16.94 -7.70 -11.44
C ASP A 356 18.24 -8.16 -12.15
N GLY A 357 18.57 -7.52 -13.27
CA GLY A 357 19.77 -7.80 -14.07
C GLY A 357 19.68 -9.10 -14.90
N THR A 358 18.47 -9.62 -15.09
CA THR A 358 18.20 -10.83 -15.86
C THR A 358 18.21 -10.60 -17.37
N ASP A 359 18.07 -9.35 -17.79
CA ASP A 359 17.74 -8.99 -19.17
C ASP A 359 19.00 -8.87 -20.04
N GLY A 360 20.18 -9.13 -19.48
CA GLY A 360 21.47 -9.12 -20.17
C GLY A 360 22.01 -7.72 -20.52
N LEU A 361 21.18 -6.68 -20.46
CA LEU A 361 21.57 -5.30 -20.77
C LEU A 361 21.87 -4.46 -19.52
N HIS A 362 20.99 -4.52 -18.51
CA HIS A 362 21.12 -3.73 -17.30
C HIS A 362 21.77 -4.52 -16.17
N GLN A 363 22.63 -3.87 -15.39
CA GLN A 363 23.08 -4.43 -14.11
C GLN A 363 21.93 -4.35 -13.10
N LYS A 364 21.95 -5.22 -12.08
CA LYS A 364 20.98 -5.18 -11.01
C LYS A 364 21.04 -3.83 -10.27
N ALA A 365 20.01 -3.01 -10.40
CA ALA A 365 19.91 -1.68 -9.83
C ALA A 365 18.45 -1.24 -9.66
N ALA A 366 18.24 -0.30 -8.75
CA ALA A 366 17.02 0.45 -8.60
C ALA A 366 17.26 1.83 -9.20
N HIS A 367 16.59 2.11 -10.31
CA HIS A 367 16.64 3.39 -10.99
C HIS A 367 15.56 4.30 -10.42
N TYR A 368 15.90 5.55 -10.17
CA TYR A 368 14.95 6.52 -9.65
C TYR A 368 14.76 7.71 -10.59
N TYR A 369 13.52 8.17 -10.68
CA TYR A 369 13.07 9.21 -11.61
C TYR A 369 12.36 10.34 -10.86
N PRO A 370 12.66 11.62 -11.17
CA PRO A 370 12.02 12.76 -10.52
C PRO A 370 10.55 12.88 -10.88
N VAL A 371 9.76 13.44 -9.96
CA VAL A 371 8.35 13.77 -10.18
C VAL A 371 8.18 15.28 -10.05
N VAL A 372 7.91 15.95 -11.17
CA VAL A 372 7.77 17.41 -11.24
C VAL A 372 6.43 17.84 -10.64
N GLN A 373 5.37 17.07 -10.91
CA GLN A 373 4.03 17.45 -10.53
C GLN A 373 3.24 16.23 -10.10
N ARG A 374 2.47 16.38 -9.02
CA ARG A 374 1.45 15.42 -8.60
C ARG A 374 0.09 16.09 -8.62
N SER A 375 -0.86 15.49 -9.33
CA SER A 375 -2.23 15.99 -9.36
C SER A 375 -3.24 14.88 -9.05
N SER A 376 -4.21 15.19 -8.19
CA SER A 376 -5.40 14.35 -7.98
C SER A 376 -6.52 14.84 -8.88
N ILE A 377 -7.06 13.95 -9.71
CA ILE A 377 -8.07 14.28 -10.73
C ILE A 377 -9.40 13.58 -10.47
N ARG A 378 -10.50 14.24 -10.79
CA ARG A 378 -11.86 13.69 -10.70
C ARG A 378 -12.66 13.91 -11.99
N PRO A 379 -13.67 13.07 -12.28
CA PRO A 379 -14.54 13.29 -13.43
C PRO A 379 -15.23 14.66 -13.34
N GLN A 380 -15.28 15.38 -14.45
CA GLN A 380 -15.97 16.67 -14.54
C GLN A 380 -17.47 16.47 -14.28
N ARG A 381 -17.96 16.92 -13.12
CA ARG A 381 -19.41 16.98 -12.80
C ARG A 381 -19.92 18.42 -12.74
N THR A 382 -19.04 19.33 -12.34
CA THR A 382 -19.27 20.77 -12.14
C THR A 382 -19.60 21.50 -13.44
N LYS A 383 -18.82 21.31 -14.51
CA LYS A 383 -19.12 21.88 -15.84
C LYS A 383 -20.51 21.47 -16.35
N ASN A 384 -20.85 20.19 -16.27
CA ASN A 384 -22.18 19.69 -16.67
C ASN A 384 -23.33 20.31 -15.86
N ILE A 385 -23.13 20.58 -14.57
CA ILE A 385 -24.13 21.22 -13.70
C ILE A 385 -24.22 22.73 -13.95
N GLN A 386 -23.09 23.41 -14.17
CA GLN A 386 -23.06 24.84 -14.49
C GLN A 386 -23.67 25.13 -15.87
N LYS A 387 -23.43 24.28 -16.88
CA LYS A 387 -24.08 24.29 -18.21
C LYS A 387 -25.60 24.14 -18.08
N MET A 388 -26.08 23.27 -17.18
CA MET A 388 -27.51 23.14 -16.85
C MET A 388 -28.10 24.35 -16.11
N ARG A 389 -27.32 25.06 -15.29
CA ARG A 389 -27.83 26.15 -14.44
C ARG A 389 -27.86 27.51 -15.13
N HIS A 390 -26.93 27.77 -16.06
CA HIS A 390 -26.78 29.10 -16.65
C HIS A 390 -27.47 29.27 -18.02
N ASN A 391 -28.15 28.25 -18.56
CA ASN A 391 -28.78 28.33 -19.89
C ASN A 391 -27.85 28.95 -20.96
N ILE A 392 -26.54 28.70 -20.86
CA ILE A 392 -25.58 29.11 -21.88
C ILE A 392 -25.71 28.09 -23.02
N SER A 393 -26.75 28.31 -23.83
CA SER A 393 -26.82 27.83 -25.21
C SER A 393 -26.06 28.84 -26.05
N GLY A 394 -24.86 28.51 -26.50
CA GLY A 394 -24.08 29.49 -27.27
C GLY A 394 -22.94 28.92 -28.09
N GLU A 395 -22.20 27.95 -27.59
CA GLU A 395 -21.06 27.39 -28.32
C GLU A 395 -21.15 25.86 -28.28
N GLU A 396 -21.29 25.27 -29.46
CA GLU A 396 -21.08 23.84 -29.67
C GLU A 396 -19.59 23.59 -29.41
N GLU A 397 -19.22 23.33 -28.15
CA GLU A 397 -17.87 22.85 -27.83
C GLU A 397 -17.59 21.63 -28.70
N GLU A 398 -16.64 21.74 -29.63
CA GLU A 398 -16.18 20.64 -30.44
C GLU A 398 -15.58 19.57 -29.52
N VAL A 399 -16.31 18.48 -29.33
CA VAL A 399 -15.85 17.36 -28.52
C VAL A 399 -15.04 16.42 -29.42
N LEU A 400 -13.74 16.30 -29.14
CA LEU A 400 -12.86 15.36 -29.84
C LEU A 400 -13.21 13.92 -29.47
N ASP A 401 -13.81 13.16 -30.37
CA ASP A 401 -14.19 11.76 -30.08
C ASP A 401 -13.01 10.78 -30.16
N MET A 402 -12.06 11.03 -31.05
CA MET A 402 -10.95 10.13 -31.35
C MET A 402 -9.67 10.91 -31.61
N VAL A 403 -8.53 10.32 -31.24
CA VAL A 403 -7.20 10.87 -31.48
C VAL A 403 -6.31 9.77 -32.02
N ASP A 404 -5.57 10.08 -33.08
CA ASP A 404 -4.59 9.19 -33.66
C ASP A 404 -3.22 9.47 -33.04
N LEU A 405 -2.67 8.46 -32.34
CA LEU A 405 -1.37 8.53 -31.66
C LEU A 405 -0.29 7.92 -32.55
N SER A 406 0.61 8.76 -33.06
CA SER A 406 1.87 8.35 -33.68
C SER A 406 3.02 8.53 -32.70
N ILE A 407 3.92 7.54 -32.63
CA ILE A 407 5.12 7.59 -31.78
C ILE A 407 6.30 7.91 -32.68
N VAL A 408 7.08 8.92 -32.31
CA VAL A 408 8.22 9.42 -33.10
C VAL A 408 9.37 9.69 -32.14
N ASP A 409 10.60 9.49 -32.61
CA ASP A 409 11.80 9.86 -31.88
C ASP A 409 11.85 11.37 -31.60
N PRO A 410 12.42 11.79 -30.46
CA PRO A 410 12.54 13.21 -30.13
C PRO A 410 13.41 13.94 -31.17
N GLY A 411 12.98 15.16 -31.51
CA GLY A 411 13.72 16.06 -32.40
C GLY A 411 15.06 16.51 -31.80
N ALA A 412 15.91 17.14 -32.61
CA ALA A 412 17.23 17.59 -32.18
C ALA A 412 17.18 18.58 -31.01
N GLU A 413 16.23 19.53 -31.04
CA GLU A 413 16.01 20.51 -29.98
C GLU A 413 15.59 19.83 -28.66
N THR A 414 14.61 18.93 -28.72
CA THR A 414 14.15 18.16 -27.55
C THR A 414 15.27 17.31 -26.97
N LYS A 415 16.08 16.67 -27.82
CA LYS A 415 17.27 15.91 -27.38
C LYS A 415 18.27 16.79 -26.64
N GLN A 416 18.51 18.01 -27.12
CA GLN A 416 19.42 18.95 -26.44
C GLN A 416 18.90 19.34 -25.06
N VAL A 417 17.58 19.58 -24.91
CA VAL A 417 16.96 19.85 -23.61
C VAL A 417 17.08 18.65 -22.66
N MET A 418 16.80 17.45 -23.15
CA MET A 418 16.95 16.21 -22.38
C MET A 418 18.41 15.98 -21.94
N GLU A 419 19.38 16.23 -22.83
CA GLU A 419 20.82 16.19 -22.52
C GLU A 419 21.22 17.25 -21.50
N GLY A 420 20.60 18.44 -21.52
CA GLY A 420 20.81 19.48 -20.51
C GLY A 420 20.45 19.03 -19.10
N PHE A 421 19.34 18.30 -18.93
CA PHE A 421 18.95 17.74 -17.62
C PHE A 421 19.90 16.66 -17.10
N LYS A 422 20.64 15.99 -17.99
CA LYS A 422 21.67 15.01 -17.58
C LYS A 422 22.85 15.67 -16.87
N THR A 423 23.23 16.88 -17.27
CA THR A 423 24.29 17.66 -16.60
C THR A 423 23.75 18.50 -15.45
N TRP A 424 22.55 19.05 -15.61
CA TRP A 424 21.89 19.90 -14.63
C TRP A 424 20.52 19.34 -14.27
N PRO A 425 20.46 18.35 -13.34
CA PRO A 425 19.23 17.66 -13.02
C PRO A 425 18.10 18.56 -12.55
N TYR A 426 18.37 19.73 -11.96
CA TYR A 426 17.35 20.70 -11.54
C TYR A 426 17.01 21.76 -12.61
N GLY A 427 17.69 21.74 -13.75
CA GLY A 427 17.67 22.84 -14.73
C GLY A 427 18.92 23.72 -14.60
N GLU A 428 19.18 24.52 -15.62
CA GLU A 428 20.28 25.48 -15.63
C GLU A 428 19.94 26.62 -14.65
N ASN A 429 20.69 26.71 -13.54
CA ASN A 429 20.52 27.77 -12.55
C ASN A 429 21.05 29.09 -13.14
N HIS A 430 20.17 29.91 -13.70
CA HIS A 430 20.50 31.30 -14.09
C HIS A 430 20.82 32.22 -12.90
N GLU A 431 20.79 31.72 -11.65
CA GLU A 431 21.18 32.50 -10.46
C GLU A 431 22.71 32.55 -10.28
N ASP A 432 23.46 31.54 -10.75
CA ASP A 432 24.93 31.53 -10.64
C ASP A 432 25.60 32.42 -11.71
N ASP A 433 24.89 32.71 -12.81
CA ASP A 433 25.35 33.65 -13.84
C ASP A 433 25.15 35.11 -13.40
N ALA A 434 24.16 35.41 -12.54
CA ALA A 434 24.00 36.77 -12.01
C ALA A 434 25.18 37.18 -11.11
N GLU A 435 25.82 36.25 -10.39
CA GLU A 435 27.04 36.53 -9.61
C GLU A 435 28.30 36.62 -10.49
N ARG A 436 28.35 35.88 -11.61
CA ARG A 436 29.46 35.97 -12.59
C ARG A 436 29.37 37.21 -13.46
N ASP A 437 28.19 37.54 -13.94
CA ASP A 437 27.90 38.76 -14.68
C ASP A 437 28.02 39.97 -13.76
N ALA A 438 27.62 39.91 -12.49
CA ALA A 438 27.90 40.99 -11.53
C ALA A 438 29.41 41.17 -11.27
N ALA A 439 30.21 40.09 -11.28
CA ALA A 439 31.66 40.18 -11.15
C ALA A 439 32.33 40.74 -12.42
N GLU A 440 31.84 40.41 -13.62
CA GLU A 440 32.32 41.00 -14.88
C GLU A 440 31.83 42.44 -15.08
N VAL A 441 30.63 42.78 -14.57
CA VAL A 441 30.08 44.13 -14.59
C VAL A 441 30.74 45.03 -13.54
N GLU A 442 31.12 44.54 -12.34
CA GLU A 442 31.94 45.32 -11.41
C GLU A 442 33.35 45.61 -11.96
N ASP A 443 33.95 44.68 -12.70
CA ASP A 443 35.23 44.90 -13.38
C ASP A 443 35.08 45.91 -14.54
N ALA A 444 33.97 45.86 -15.29
CA ALA A 444 33.67 46.78 -16.39
C ALA A 444 33.19 48.18 -15.94
N LEU A 445 32.53 48.31 -14.79
CA LEU A 445 32.09 49.59 -14.22
C LEU A 445 33.23 50.36 -13.52
N SER A 446 34.42 49.76 -13.37
CA SER A 446 35.62 50.45 -12.90
C SER A 446 36.31 51.29 -13.99
N GLU A 447 35.91 51.17 -15.26
CA GLU A 447 36.57 51.83 -16.40
C GLU A 447 35.69 52.73 -17.28
N THR A 448 34.45 53.08 -16.90
CA THR A 448 33.68 54.10 -17.66
C THR A 448 32.74 54.93 -16.78
N ASP A 449 33.24 56.06 -16.28
CA ASP A 449 32.42 57.22 -15.86
C ASP A 449 32.10 58.07 -17.10
N ALA A 450 30.82 58.22 -17.47
CA ALA A 450 30.21 59.48 -17.95
C ALA A 450 28.78 59.28 -18.52
N GLU A 451 27.81 59.90 -17.84
CA GLU A 451 26.64 60.62 -18.39
C GLU A 451 25.53 59.83 -19.12
N GLY A 452 24.29 59.93 -18.61
CA GLY A 452 23.07 59.78 -19.43
C GLY A 452 21.85 59.20 -18.71
N GLU A 453 20.77 59.99 -18.64
CA GLU A 453 19.46 59.77 -18.02
C GLU A 453 18.57 58.67 -18.64
N ASP A 454 17.60 58.22 -17.81
CA ASP A 454 16.27 57.64 -18.10
C ASP A 454 16.12 56.30 -18.85
N ASP A 455 15.65 55.25 -18.17
CA ASP A 455 14.25 54.74 -18.26
C ASP A 455 14.07 53.32 -17.67
N ASP A 456 12.91 53.14 -17.02
CA ASP A 456 12.10 51.92 -16.80
C ASP A 456 12.72 50.60 -16.29
N LEU A 457 12.42 50.30 -15.02
CA LEU A 457 12.55 48.99 -14.39
C LEU A 457 11.50 48.01 -14.94
N ASN A 458 11.84 47.32 -16.03
CA ASN A 458 11.08 46.15 -16.48
C ASN A 458 11.62 44.88 -15.80
N SER A 459 10.92 44.40 -14.77
CA SER A 459 11.20 43.09 -14.16
C SER A 459 10.73 41.98 -15.12
N PRO A 460 11.53 40.95 -15.42
CA PRO A 460 11.08 39.87 -16.29
C PRO A 460 10.00 39.03 -15.59
N VAL A 461 8.77 39.18 -16.07
CA VAL A 461 7.64 38.31 -15.74
C VAL A 461 7.97 36.91 -16.24
N ARG A 462 8.12 35.96 -15.32
CA ARG A 462 8.22 34.53 -15.63
C ARG A 462 6.93 34.10 -16.34
N PRO A 463 7.00 33.49 -17.55
CA PRO A 463 5.83 32.84 -18.12
C PRO A 463 5.52 31.58 -17.30
N SER A 464 4.31 31.51 -16.75
CA SER A 464 3.75 30.27 -16.20
C SER A 464 3.77 29.22 -17.32
N LEU A 465 4.45 28.10 -17.10
CA LEU A 465 4.54 26.97 -18.02
C LEU A 465 3.14 26.38 -18.29
N GLY A 466 2.43 26.96 -19.26
CA GLY A 466 1.42 26.28 -20.04
C GLY A 466 2.14 25.42 -21.07
N GLY A 467 2.01 24.10 -20.93
CA GLY A 467 2.62 23.13 -21.84
C GLY A 467 2.19 23.37 -23.29
N LYS A 468 3.19 23.65 -24.14
CA LYS A 468 3.21 23.40 -25.58
C LYS A 468 4.38 22.42 -25.76
N THR A 469 4.30 21.27 -26.42
CA THR A 469 3.57 20.90 -27.63
C THR A 469 3.33 19.37 -27.70
N ILE A 470 2.16 18.95 -28.18
CA ILE A 470 2.04 17.82 -29.10
C ILE A 470 1.67 18.46 -30.43
N ALA A 471 2.50 18.30 -31.46
CA ALA A 471 2.22 18.82 -32.78
C ALA A 471 1.11 17.99 -33.46
N SER A 472 -0.16 18.35 -33.25
CA SER A 472 -1.25 17.95 -34.15
C SER A 472 -1.38 19.01 -35.24
N ARG A 473 -0.85 18.73 -36.43
CA ARG A 473 -1.09 19.55 -37.63
C ARG A 473 -2.49 19.21 -38.15
N VAL A 474 -3.42 20.15 -38.03
CA VAL A 474 -4.69 20.13 -38.78
C VAL A 474 -4.42 20.89 -40.09
N GLN A 475 -4.49 20.20 -41.23
CA GLN A 475 -4.56 20.86 -42.54
C GLN A 475 -6.03 21.21 -42.80
N SER A 476 -6.34 22.50 -42.84
CA SER A 476 -7.54 23.02 -43.47
C SER A 476 -7.14 23.52 -44.86
N ASP A 477 -7.60 22.84 -45.90
CA ASP A 477 -7.54 23.33 -47.28
C ASP A 477 -8.60 24.42 -47.43
N GLU A 478 -8.17 25.67 -47.61
CA GLU A 478 -9.01 26.73 -48.17
C GLU A 478 -8.49 27.04 -49.57
N GLU A 479 -9.39 26.86 -50.54
CA GLU A 479 -9.21 27.07 -51.96
C GLU A 479 -8.97 28.56 -52.25
N ASP A 480 -7.86 28.88 -52.92
CA ASP A 480 -7.58 30.19 -53.51
C ASP A 480 -8.49 30.42 -54.73
N ASP A 481 -9.57 31.17 -54.55
CA ASP A 481 -10.32 31.84 -55.61
C ASP A 481 -10.28 33.35 -55.35
N ASP A 482 -9.52 34.11 -56.17
CA ASP A 482 -10.08 35.21 -56.97
C ASP A 482 -8.97 36.05 -57.65
N GLU A 483 -8.94 35.93 -58.98
CA GLU A 483 -8.31 36.86 -59.91
C GLU A 483 -9.21 38.10 -60.16
N ASN A 484 -8.56 39.25 -60.40
CA ASN A 484 -9.07 40.45 -61.10
C ASN A 484 -10.14 41.31 -60.38
N GLU A 485 -10.13 42.64 -60.39
CA GLU A 485 -9.69 43.61 -61.41
C GLU A 485 -9.10 44.90 -60.81
N SER A 486 -8.11 45.44 -61.53
CA SER A 486 -7.67 46.83 -61.49
C SER A 486 -8.75 47.79 -61.98
N LEU A 487 -8.84 49.01 -61.41
CA LEU A 487 -9.23 50.23 -62.13
C LEU A 487 -8.81 51.50 -61.35
N HIS A 488 -7.75 52.15 -61.83
CA HIS A 488 -7.55 53.61 -61.83
C HIS A 488 -8.60 54.24 -62.79
N SER A 489 -9.06 55.49 -62.76
CA SER A 489 -8.71 56.77 -62.13
C SER A 489 -9.86 57.76 -62.44
N GLU A 490 -9.78 58.97 -61.87
CA GLU A 490 -10.53 60.19 -62.20
C GLU A 490 -10.85 60.40 -63.70
N ASP A 491 -12.13 60.57 -64.05
CA ASP A 491 -12.82 61.77 -64.58
C ASP A 491 -14.31 61.45 -64.88
#